data_AF-A0A965CK42-F1
#
_entry.id   AF-A0A965CK42-F1
#
_cell.length_a   1.000
_cell.length_b   1.000
_cell.length_c   1.000
_cell.angle_alpha   90.00
_cell.angle_beta   90.00
_cell.angle_gamma   90.00
#
_symmetry.space_group_name_H-M   'P 1'
#
loop_
_entity.id
_entity.type
_entity.pdbx_description
1 polymer ?
#
loop_
_entity_poly.entity_id
_entity_poly.type
_entity_poly.pdbx_seq_one_letter_code
_entity_poly.pdbx_strand_id
1 'polypeptide(L)'
;MAKEATRVRRKERKNIVSGVAHVNASFNNTMITITDAQGNTVAWSSAGTMGFKGSRKSTPYAAQVAAEDAGRKASEHGMRTLEVEVTGPGS
;
A
#
# COMPACT_ATOMS: atom_id res chain seq x y z
N MET A 1 22.38 6.55 -28.58
CA MET A 1 21.21 7.21 -27.97
C MET A 1 21.01 6.64 -26.56
N ALA A 2 21.51 7.32 -25.53
CA ALA A 2 21.31 6.93 -24.14
C ALA A 2 19.94 7.46 -23.68
N LYS A 3 19.05 6.58 -23.22
CA LYS A 3 17.74 6.96 -22.66
C LYS A 3 17.98 7.74 -21.37
N GLU A 4 17.59 9.01 -21.34
CA GLU A 4 17.55 9.82 -20.12
C GLU A 4 16.65 9.13 -19.09
N ALA A 5 17.25 8.69 -17.99
CA ALA A 5 16.53 8.24 -16.82
C ALA A 5 15.74 9.43 -16.28
N THR A 6 14.43 9.40 -16.47
CA THR A 6 13.50 10.40 -15.98
C THR A 6 13.65 10.48 -14.47
N ARG A 7 14.25 11.57 -13.96
CA ARG A 7 14.38 11.83 -12.52
C ARG A 7 12.98 11.78 -11.92
N VAL A 8 12.69 10.71 -11.19
CA VAL A 8 11.47 10.60 -10.40
C VAL A 8 11.47 11.78 -9.44
N ARG A 9 10.63 12.78 -9.71
CA ARG A 9 10.40 13.91 -8.82
C ARG A 9 10.10 13.33 -7.46
N ARG A 10 11.02 13.54 -6.51
CA ARG A 10 10.86 13.12 -5.12
C ARG A 10 9.62 13.85 -4.61
N LYS A 11 8.50 13.14 -4.56
CA LYS A 11 7.19 13.67 -4.15
C LYS A 11 7.42 14.35 -2.81
N GLU A 12 7.17 15.65 -2.77
CA GLU A 12 7.34 16.46 -1.55
C GLU A 12 6.69 15.72 -0.39
N ARG A 13 7.37 15.71 0.76
CA ARG A 13 6.83 15.21 2.02
C ARG A 13 5.68 16.12 2.44
N LYS A 14 4.54 15.98 1.77
CA LYS A 14 3.28 16.58 2.20
C LYS A 14 2.90 15.82 3.45
N ASN A 15 2.76 16.53 4.55
CA ASN A 15 2.22 16.00 5.79
C ASN A 15 0.72 15.76 5.54
N ILE A 16 0.39 14.56 5.07
CA ILE A 16 -0.98 14.20 4.73
C ILE A 16 -1.61 13.67 6.01
N VAL A 17 -2.55 14.41 6.60
CA VAL A 17 -3.14 14.07 7.90
C VAL A 17 -4.21 12.97 7.77
N SER A 18 -4.95 12.99 6.66
CA SER A 18 -6.03 12.06 6.33
C SER A 18 -5.83 11.42 4.96
N GLY A 19 -6.19 10.15 4.84
CA GLY A 19 -6.09 9.39 3.59
C GLY A 19 -7.08 8.23 3.53
N VAL A 20 -7.03 7.48 2.43
CA VAL A 20 -7.85 6.29 2.20
C VAL A 20 -6.94 5.08 2.02
N ALA A 21 -7.23 4.01 2.73
CA ALA A 21 -6.57 2.71 2.63
C ALA A 21 -7.46 1.79 1.79
N HIS A 22 -7.07 1.58 0.54
CA HIS A 22 -7.70 0.62 -0.35
C HIS A 22 -7.07 -0.77 -0.14
N VAL A 23 -7.87 -1.69 0.38
CA VAL A 23 -7.51 -3.09 0.58
C VAL A 23 -8.15 -3.89 -0.55
N ASN A 24 -7.32 -4.40 -1.44
CA ASN A 24 -7.74 -5.30 -2.51
C ASN A 24 -7.35 -6.73 -2.13
N ALA A 25 -8.33 -7.49 -1.64
CA ALA A 25 -8.18 -8.86 -1.23
C ALA A 25 -8.67 -9.78 -2.36
N SER A 26 -7.73 -10.41 -3.06
CA SER A 26 -8.00 -11.44 -4.06
C SER A 26 -7.69 -12.83 -3.49
N PHE A 27 -8.17 -13.90 -4.15
CA PHE A 27 -7.86 -15.28 -3.74
C PHE A 27 -6.37 -15.63 -3.75
N ASN A 28 -5.55 -14.85 -4.45
CA ASN A 28 -4.13 -15.18 -4.70
C ASN A 28 -3.16 -14.18 -4.08
N ASN A 29 -3.66 -13.04 -3.59
CA ASN A 29 -2.85 -11.95 -3.07
C ASN A 29 -3.73 -10.89 -2.37
N THR A 30 -3.15 -10.24 -1.36
CA THR A 30 -3.71 -9.04 -0.74
C THR A 30 -2.79 -7.86 -1.02
N MET A 31 -3.34 -6.81 -1.63
CA MET A 31 -2.64 -5.57 -1.94
C MET A 31 -3.28 -4.42 -1.19
N ILE A 32 -2.47 -3.64 -0.50
CA ILE A 32 -2.93 -2.53 0.34
C ILE A 32 -2.26 -1.28 -0.18
N THR A 33 -3.09 -0.34 -0.63
CA THR A 33 -2.65 0.93 -1.20
C THR A 33 -3.24 2.05 -0.36
N ILE A 34 -2.39 2.90 0.17
CA ILE A 34 -2.79 4.08 0.93
C ILE A 34 -2.62 5.31 0.05
N THR A 35 -3.71 6.03 -0.11
CA THR A 35 -3.85 7.23 -0.95
C THR A 35 -4.19 8.43 -0.08
N ASP A 36 -3.95 9.63 -0.60
CA ASP A 36 -4.55 10.84 -0.05
C ASP A 36 -6.02 10.98 -0.47
N ALA A 37 -6.73 11.96 0.09
CA ALA A 37 -8.12 12.26 -0.29
C ALA A 37 -8.30 12.65 -1.78
N GLN A 38 -7.20 12.94 -2.50
CA GLN A 38 -7.21 13.24 -3.93
C GLN A 38 -6.93 12.00 -4.80
N GLY A 39 -6.74 10.82 -4.18
CA GLY A 39 -6.42 9.57 -4.85
C GLY A 39 -4.95 9.36 -5.19
N ASN A 40 -4.03 10.24 -4.76
CA ASN A 40 -2.61 10.03 -5.01
C ASN A 40 -2.04 9.01 -4.03
N THR A 41 -1.40 7.97 -4.56
CA THR A 41 -0.71 6.97 -3.73
C THR A 41 0.41 7.59 -2.89
N VAL A 42 0.37 7.32 -1.59
CA VAL A 42 1.40 7.71 -0.63
C VAL A 42 2.29 6.53 -0.30
N ALA A 43 1.66 5.40 0.04
CA ALA A 43 2.35 4.16 0.38
C ALA A 43 1.56 2.97 -0.17
N TRP A 44 2.26 1.88 -0.43
CA TRP A 44 1.62 0.62 -0.81
C TRP A 44 2.47 -0.55 -0.31
N SER A 45 1.80 -1.66 -0.07
CA SER A 45 2.43 -2.93 0.23
C SER A 45 1.55 -4.08 -0.26
N SER A 46 2.13 -5.27 -0.34
CA SER A 46 1.40 -6.48 -0.69
C SER A 46 2.01 -7.68 -0.02
N ALA A 47 1.25 -8.77 0.09
CA ALA A 47 1.77 -10.04 0.59
C ALA A 47 3.01 -10.50 -0.21
N GLY A 48 3.04 -10.26 -1.53
CA GLY A 48 4.21 -10.55 -2.36
C GLY A 48 5.45 -9.71 -2.02
N THR A 49 5.25 -8.42 -1.70
CA THR A 49 6.34 -7.50 -1.32
C THR A 49 6.99 -7.91 0.00
N MET A 50 6.21 -8.47 0.93
CA MET A 50 6.69 -8.98 2.22
C MET A 50 7.42 -10.34 2.14
N GLY A 51 7.67 -10.85 0.93
CA GLY A 51 8.44 -12.07 0.71
C GLY A 51 7.61 -13.35 0.78
N PHE A 52 6.28 -13.26 0.93
CA PHE A 52 5.42 -14.43 0.83
C PHE A 52 5.35 -14.89 -0.63
N LYS A 53 5.52 -16.20 -0.85
CA LYS A 53 5.53 -16.84 -2.18
C LYS A 53 4.46 -17.92 -2.26
N GLY A 54 3.98 -18.17 -3.49
CA GLY A 54 2.98 -19.21 -3.76
C GLY A 54 1.67 -19.01 -2.99
N SER A 55 1.11 -20.10 -2.48
CA SER A 55 -0.13 -20.13 -1.68
C SER A 55 -0.03 -19.39 -0.34
N ARG A 56 1.18 -19.05 0.13
CA ARG A 56 1.34 -18.30 1.39
C ARG A 56 0.89 -16.84 1.24
N LYS A 57 0.78 -16.32 0.00
CA LYS A 57 0.35 -14.94 -0.29
C LYS A 57 -1.13 -14.68 -0.06
N SER A 58 -1.97 -15.71 -0.06
CA SER A 58 -3.42 -15.62 0.15
C SER A 58 -3.83 -15.95 1.59
N THR A 59 -2.86 -15.94 2.51
CA THR A 59 -3.12 -16.20 3.92
C THR A 59 -3.44 -14.88 4.64
N PRO A 60 -4.33 -14.90 5.64
CA PRO A 60 -4.67 -13.71 6.41
C PRO A 60 -3.45 -13.16 7.18
N TYR A 61 -2.49 -14.03 7.51
CA TYR A 61 -1.22 -13.62 8.11
C TYR A 61 -0.39 -12.75 7.16
N ALA A 62 -0.30 -13.14 5.88
CA ALA A 62 0.40 -12.33 4.89
C ALA A 62 -0.28 -10.98 4.66
N ALA A 63 -1.62 -10.94 4.71
CA ALA A 63 -2.40 -9.70 4.65
C ALA A 63 -2.11 -8.77 5.83
N GLN A 64 -2.06 -9.29 7.07
CA GLN A 64 -1.70 -8.50 8.25
C GLN A 64 -0.30 -7.89 8.13
N VAL A 65 0.68 -8.69 7.74
CA VAL A 65 2.07 -8.23 7.61
C VAL A 65 2.19 -7.15 6.52
N ALA A 66 1.45 -7.29 5.42
CA ALA A 66 1.37 -6.25 4.38
C ALA A 66 0.66 -4.97 4.88
N ALA A 67 -0.39 -5.11 5.70
CA ALA A 67 -1.12 -3.98 6.28
C ALA A 67 -0.25 -3.18 7.24
N GLU A 68 0.52 -3.87 8.08
CA GLU A 68 1.44 -3.26 9.02
C GLU A 68 2.54 -2.46 8.30
N ASP A 69 3.13 -3.04 7.25
CA ASP A 69 4.15 -2.35 6.45
C ASP A 69 3.60 -1.13 5.70
N ALA A 70 2.43 -1.25 5.08
CA ALA A 70 1.76 -0.11 4.44
C ALA A 70 1.43 1.00 5.46
N GLY A 71 0.87 0.62 6.62
CA GLY A 71 0.53 1.55 7.70
C GLY A 71 1.74 2.26 8.29
N ARG A 72 2.86 1.54 8.47
CA ARG A 72 4.12 2.13 8.94
C ARG A 72 4.65 3.18 7.98
N LYS A 73 4.68 2.86 6.67
CA LYS A 73 5.07 3.82 5.62
C LYS A 73 4.14 5.04 5.60
N ALA A 74 2.82 4.85 5.72
CA ALA A 74 1.88 5.94 5.80
C ALA A 74 2.09 6.84 7.03
N SER A 75 2.38 6.25 8.19
CA SER A 75 2.69 6.97 9.42
C SER A 75 3.95 7.82 9.30
N GLU A 76 5.00 7.33 8.60
CA GLU A 76 6.20 8.12 8.28
C GLU A 76 5.90 9.34 7.39
N HIS A 77 4.80 9.30 6.63
CA HIS A 77 4.30 10.42 5.83
C HIS A 77 3.36 11.36 6.59
N GLY A 78 3.15 11.14 7.90
CA GLY A 78 2.34 12.00 8.77
C GLY A 78 0.85 11.68 8.79
N MET A 79 0.42 10.54 8.21
CA MET A 79 -0.98 10.11 8.27
C MET A 79 -1.38 9.72 9.69
N ARG A 80 -2.49 10.32 10.15
CA ARG A 80 -3.11 10.06 11.45
C ARG A 80 -4.46 9.39 11.32
N THR A 81 -5.18 9.71 10.25
CA THR A 81 -6.54 9.23 10.00
C THR A 81 -6.59 8.54 8.65
N LEU A 82 -7.22 7.38 8.61
CA LEU A 82 -7.35 6.56 7.42
C LEU A 82 -8.79 6.05 7.34
N GLU A 83 -9.42 6.24 6.20
CA GLU A 83 -10.66 5.56 5.85
C GLU A 83 -10.32 4.23 5.16
N VAL A 84 -11.02 3.16 5.45
CA VAL A 84 -10.67 1.83 4.94
C VAL A 84 -11.72 1.38 3.93
N GLU A 85 -11.30 1.16 2.70
CA GLU A 85 -12.12 0.59 1.64
C GLU A 85 -11.65 -0.83 1.33
N VAL A 86 -12.49 -1.82 1.62
CA VAL A 86 -12.18 -3.22 1.35
C VAL A 86 -12.90 -3.67 0.09
N THR A 87 -12.15 -4.26 -0.83
CA THR A 87 -12.65 -4.78 -2.10
C THR A 87 -12.14 -6.19 -2.35
N GLY A 88 -13.01 -7.03 -2.88
CA GLY A 88 -12.69 -8.39 -3.29
C GLY A 88 -13.09 -9.48 -2.29
N PRO A 89 -13.19 -10.74 -2.75
CA PRO A 89 -13.63 -11.88 -1.95
C PRO A 89 -12.50 -12.56 -1.16
N GLY A 90 -11.25 -12.10 -1.33
CA GLY A 90 -10.07 -12.68 -0.70
C GLY A 90 -10.04 -12.47 0.82
N SER A 91 -9.24 -13.28 1.50
CA SER A 91 -9.15 -13.37 2.96
C SER A 91 -7.85 -12.77 3.52
#